data_AF-A0A969KLN6-F1
#
_entry.id   AF-A0A969KLN6-F1
#
_cell.length_a   1.000
_cell.length_b   1.000
_cell.length_c   1.000
_cell.angle_alpha   90.00
_cell.angle_beta   90.00
_cell.angle_gamma   90.00
#
_symmetry.space_group_name_H-M   'P 1'
#
loop_
_entity.id
_entity.type
_entity.pdbx_description
1 polymer ?
#
loop_
_entity_poly.entity_id
_entity_poly.type
_entity_poly.pdbx_seq_one_letter_code
_entity_poly.pdbx_strand_id
1 'polypeptide(L)'
;MNSGTELRALVRAESSTENLPAFEEPMLELTRAVTGIEREMRIFSPFFNVTAWVPGVGETIAAIPELLLAGKELVTVASDGVSLIGPAMAAQTDASPADLIATTLGNAEPRVAVWSQRLDVAQQALDKIPADELHPALADRVSDLQAVLPLASFGLEIAPELPVMLGADEPRRYLLLVQNNHELRATGGFLTGIGLVTIADGKLEGVDFLDSYDVTRRDVDHPWAPEPMQSYMGIDLMFLRDANWSPDFPTTAQISKAMYAQDAGIAVDGVLSIDLRAVELLVDALSPLDVKGADVPITGDNLIEQIKEFWHRPIDTDVTIESSGGDWWEQRKDFMPALAEAALARLKMVDTTICRWVRRSNRRWTNVQSRSGSMSRSCPWPWPRLAGMAA
;
A
#
# COMPACT_ATOMS: atom_id res chain seq x y z
N MET A 1 22.61 -23.09 27.83
CA MET A 1 21.39 -23.62 27.18
C MET A 1 21.47 -23.26 25.70
N ASN A 2 21.03 -24.15 24.81
CA ASN A 2 21.34 -24.06 23.38
C ASN A 2 20.28 -23.23 22.65
N SER A 3 20.59 -21.97 22.34
CA SER A 3 19.70 -20.93 21.77
C SER A 3 18.86 -21.41 20.58
N GLY A 4 19.39 -22.33 19.77
CA GLY A 4 18.66 -22.91 18.63
C GLY A 4 17.52 -23.87 18.98
N THR A 5 17.49 -24.42 20.21
CA THR A 5 16.43 -25.32 20.67
C THR A 5 15.22 -24.54 21.19
N GLU A 6 15.47 -23.43 21.87
CA GLU A 6 14.46 -22.47 22.36
C GLU A 6 13.73 -21.81 21.17
N LEU A 7 14.46 -21.42 20.13
CA LEU A 7 13.89 -20.84 18.89
C LEU A 7 12.82 -21.75 18.25
N ARG A 8 13.08 -23.07 18.17
CA ARG A 8 12.14 -24.02 17.57
C ARG A 8 10.88 -24.23 18.40
N ALA A 9 10.97 -24.07 19.72
CA ALA A 9 9.82 -24.17 20.61
C ALA A 9 8.90 -22.95 20.45
N LEU A 10 9.48 -21.75 20.35
CA LEU A 10 8.75 -20.48 20.21
C LEU A 10 8.03 -20.35 18.85
N VAL A 11 8.67 -20.76 17.74
CA VAL A 11 8.08 -20.66 16.38
C VAL A 11 6.84 -21.56 16.19
N ARG A 12 6.63 -22.56 17.05
CA ARG A 12 5.50 -23.50 16.96
C ARG A 12 4.27 -23.08 17.77
N ALA A 13 4.37 -22.05 18.59
CA ALA A 13 3.21 -21.53 19.33
C ALA A 13 2.28 -20.79 18.34
N GLU A 14 1.04 -21.26 18.23
CA GLU A 14 0.01 -20.65 17.39
C GLU A 14 -0.36 -19.29 17.99
N SER A 15 -0.12 -18.21 17.23
CA SER A 15 -0.22 -16.85 17.74
C SER A 15 -1.43 -16.11 17.16
N SER A 16 -2.45 -15.89 17.99
CA SER A 16 -3.55 -14.96 17.71
C SER A 16 -3.17 -13.56 18.19
N THR A 17 -3.28 -12.53 17.34
CA THR A 17 -3.01 -11.13 17.71
C THR A 17 -3.96 -10.56 18.76
N GLU A 18 -5.02 -11.29 19.12
CA GLU A 18 -6.02 -10.91 20.14
C GLU A 18 -5.44 -10.74 21.54
N ASN A 19 -4.23 -11.23 21.82
CA ASN A 19 -3.57 -11.06 23.11
C ASN A 19 -2.10 -10.63 22.95
N LEU A 20 -1.87 -9.46 22.35
CA LEU A 20 -0.55 -8.85 22.21
C LEU A 20 0.29 -8.82 23.51
N PRO A 21 -0.29 -8.54 24.70
CA PRO A 21 0.45 -8.63 25.97
C PRO A 21 1.03 -10.02 26.26
N ALA A 22 0.36 -11.10 25.84
CA ALA A 22 0.87 -12.46 26.03
C ALA A 22 2.13 -12.77 25.18
N PHE A 23 2.48 -11.91 24.23
CA PHE A 23 3.69 -12.05 23.40
C PHE A 23 4.92 -11.36 23.96
N GLU A 24 4.81 -10.56 25.03
CA GLU A 24 5.95 -9.81 25.57
C GLU A 24 7.11 -10.73 25.97
N GLU A 25 6.86 -11.71 26.83
CA GLU A 25 7.87 -12.67 27.26
C GLU A 25 8.40 -13.56 26.12
N PRO A 26 7.56 -14.18 25.26
CA PRO A 26 8.04 -14.91 24.08
C PRO A 26 8.93 -14.08 23.15
N MET A 27 8.62 -12.79 22.94
CA MET A 27 9.41 -11.90 22.10
C MET A 27 10.74 -11.52 22.74
N LEU A 28 10.78 -11.33 24.05
CA LEU A 28 12.02 -11.13 24.80
C LEU A 28 12.93 -12.35 24.71
N GLU A 29 12.38 -13.55 24.87
CA GLU A 29 13.12 -14.82 24.71
C GLU A 29 13.64 -14.98 23.28
N LEU A 30 12.79 -14.71 22.27
CA LEU A 30 13.17 -14.76 20.87
C LEU A 30 14.32 -13.77 20.57
N THR A 31 14.23 -12.55 21.08
CA THR A 31 15.28 -11.51 20.93
C THR A 31 16.60 -12.00 21.49
N ARG A 32 16.59 -12.57 22.71
CA ARG A 32 17.80 -13.11 23.36
C ARG A 32 18.39 -14.27 22.56
N ALA A 33 17.55 -15.20 22.09
CA ALA A 33 17.98 -16.36 21.32
C ALA A 33 18.61 -15.95 19.99
N VAL A 34 17.95 -15.09 19.20
CA VAL A 34 18.45 -14.62 17.91
C VAL A 34 19.73 -13.79 18.07
N THR A 35 19.79 -12.90 19.07
CA THR A 35 21.01 -12.13 19.38
C THR A 35 22.17 -13.05 19.78
N GLY A 36 21.88 -14.10 20.56
CA GLY A 36 22.87 -15.11 20.92
C GLY A 36 23.43 -15.85 19.70
N ILE A 37 22.54 -16.30 18.80
CA ILE A 37 22.91 -17.01 17.57
C ILE A 37 23.70 -16.10 16.63
N GLU A 38 23.27 -14.86 16.40
CA GLU A 38 23.99 -13.89 15.56
C GLU A 38 25.42 -13.71 16.06
N ARG A 39 25.60 -13.46 17.37
CA ARG A 39 26.91 -13.27 17.98
C ARG A 39 27.80 -14.51 17.86
N GLU A 40 27.25 -15.70 18.07
CA GLU A 40 27.98 -16.97 17.97
C GLU A 40 28.36 -17.29 16.52
N MET A 41 27.48 -17.02 15.56
CA MET A 41 27.68 -17.32 14.14
C MET A 41 28.56 -16.29 13.43
N ARG A 42 28.68 -15.07 13.96
CA ARG A 42 29.46 -13.97 13.36
C ARG A 42 30.93 -14.32 13.14
N ILE A 43 31.54 -15.16 13.99
CA ILE A 43 32.93 -15.60 13.78
C ILE A 43 33.08 -16.51 12.56
N PHE A 44 32.01 -17.16 12.13
CA PHE A 44 31.97 -18.06 10.98
C PHE A 44 31.52 -17.37 9.69
N SER A 45 31.18 -16.08 9.70
CA SER A 45 30.78 -15.33 8.49
C SER A 45 31.73 -15.49 7.30
N PRO A 46 33.08 -15.45 7.46
CA PRO A 46 33.99 -15.68 6.32
C PRO A 46 33.83 -17.06 5.68
N PHE A 47 33.45 -18.08 6.46
CA PHE A 47 33.21 -19.43 5.96
C PHE A 47 31.88 -19.51 5.21
N PHE A 48 30.82 -18.85 5.69
CA PHE A 48 29.53 -18.85 5.00
C PHE A 48 29.62 -18.17 3.63
N ASN A 49 30.31 -17.04 3.53
CA ASN A 49 30.39 -16.26 2.29
C ASN A 49 31.05 -17.02 1.12
N VAL A 50 31.86 -18.05 1.41
CA VAL A 50 32.49 -18.87 0.37
C VAL A 50 31.65 -20.09 -0.03
N THR A 51 30.43 -20.25 0.48
CA THR A 51 29.58 -21.44 0.19
C THR A 51 28.63 -21.25 -0.99
N ALA A 52 28.52 -20.04 -1.55
CA ALA A 52 27.64 -19.70 -2.68
C ALA A 52 27.73 -20.69 -3.85
N TRP A 53 28.92 -21.21 -4.15
CA TRP A 53 29.14 -22.17 -5.24
C TRP A 53 28.44 -23.53 -5.06
N VAL A 54 27.97 -23.87 -3.85
CA VAL A 54 27.32 -25.16 -3.56
C VAL A 54 25.90 -25.16 -4.15
N PRO A 55 25.58 -26.04 -5.13
CA PRO A 55 24.27 -26.01 -5.77
C PRO A 55 23.12 -26.27 -4.80
N GLY A 56 22.05 -25.48 -4.93
CA GLY A 56 20.76 -25.66 -4.22
C GLY A 56 20.71 -25.14 -2.78
N VAL A 57 21.83 -25.05 -2.07
CA VAL A 57 21.87 -24.55 -0.68
C VAL A 57 22.97 -23.50 -0.43
N GLY A 58 23.91 -23.33 -1.36
CA GLY A 58 25.07 -22.46 -1.20
C GLY A 58 24.69 -21.02 -0.93
N GLU A 59 23.81 -20.44 -1.73
CA GLU A 59 23.30 -19.08 -1.53
C GLU A 59 22.56 -18.92 -0.20
N THR A 60 21.83 -19.96 0.23
CA THR A 60 21.15 -19.95 1.54
C THR A 60 22.12 -19.96 2.71
N ILE A 61 23.22 -20.71 2.59
CA ILE A 61 24.26 -20.75 3.63
C ILE A 61 25.05 -19.43 3.60
N ALA A 62 25.37 -18.92 2.41
CA ALA A 62 26.07 -17.65 2.24
C ALA A 62 25.28 -16.47 2.83
N ALA A 63 23.94 -16.50 2.77
CA ALA A 63 23.06 -15.46 3.32
C ALA A 63 22.89 -15.51 4.85
N ILE A 64 23.43 -16.52 5.56
CA ILE A 64 23.24 -16.66 7.02
C ILE A 64 23.64 -15.41 7.81
N PRO A 65 24.80 -14.76 7.57
CA PRO A 65 25.19 -13.56 8.32
C PRO A 65 24.17 -12.43 8.19
N GLU A 66 23.71 -12.14 6.98
CA GLU A 66 22.74 -11.09 6.66
C GLU A 66 21.36 -11.44 7.24
N LEU A 67 20.92 -12.70 7.14
CA LEU A 67 19.66 -13.16 7.72
C LEU A 67 19.65 -13.05 9.25
N LEU A 68 20.77 -13.39 9.91
CA LEU A 68 20.88 -13.27 11.36
C LEU A 68 20.94 -11.82 11.82
N LEU A 69 21.63 -10.95 11.07
CA LEU A 69 21.66 -9.51 11.34
C LEU A 69 20.26 -8.90 11.20
N ALA A 70 19.60 -9.13 10.07
CA ALA A 70 18.23 -8.66 9.84
C ALA A 70 17.26 -9.20 10.90
N GLY A 71 17.30 -10.52 11.16
CA GLY A 71 16.46 -11.16 12.16
C GLY A 71 16.63 -10.56 13.55
N LYS A 72 17.87 -10.30 13.97
CA LYS A 72 18.17 -9.66 15.26
C LYS A 72 17.55 -8.27 15.36
N GLU A 73 17.75 -7.42 14.36
CA GLU A 73 17.23 -6.05 14.37
C GLU A 73 15.71 -6.02 14.32
N LEU A 74 15.08 -6.82 13.46
CA LEU A 74 13.62 -6.91 13.32
C LEU A 74 12.95 -7.43 14.58
N VAL A 75 13.46 -8.51 15.17
CA VAL A 75 12.91 -9.08 16.41
C VAL A 75 13.08 -8.10 17.58
N THR A 76 14.19 -7.34 17.62
CA THR A 76 14.38 -6.31 18.64
C THR A 76 13.34 -5.19 18.52
N VAL A 77 13.11 -4.66 17.29
CA VAL A 77 12.08 -3.63 17.06
C VAL A 77 10.69 -4.18 17.37
N ALA A 78 10.38 -5.42 16.99
CA ALA A 78 9.10 -6.05 17.28
C ALA A 78 8.88 -6.26 18.79
N SER A 79 9.88 -6.74 19.52
CA SER A 79 9.81 -6.91 20.98
C SER A 79 9.58 -5.57 21.68
N ASP A 80 10.32 -4.55 21.25
CA ASP A 80 10.18 -3.19 21.74
C ASP A 80 8.79 -2.60 21.47
N GLY A 81 8.26 -2.81 20.26
CA GLY A 81 6.91 -2.40 19.87
C GLY A 81 5.82 -3.09 20.69
N VAL A 82 5.94 -4.40 20.94
CA VAL A 82 4.99 -5.16 21.79
C VAL A 82 4.98 -4.61 23.22
N SER A 83 6.15 -4.32 23.81
CA SER A 83 6.24 -3.72 25.15
C SER A 83 5.57 -2.35 25.26
N LEU A 84 5.51 -1.61 24.14
CA LEU A 84 4.93 -0.28 24.09
C LEU A 84 3.41 -0.35 23.87
N ILE A 85 2.96 -1.14 22.89
CA ILE A 85 1.56 -1.20 22.45
C ILE A 85 0.74 -2.13 23.36
N GLY A 86 1.35 -3.18 23.91
CA GLY A 86 0.69 -4.19 24.74
C GLY A 86 -0.14 -3.58 25.87
N PRO A 87 0.43 -2.72 26.73
CA PRO A 87 -0.33 -2.06 27.80
C PRO A 87 -1.49 -1.21 27.29
N ALA A 88 -1.30 -0.47 26.20
CA ALA A 88 -2.33 0.38 25.60
C ALA A 88 -3.50 -0.44 25.04
N MET A 89 -3.22 -1.61 24.45
CA MET A 89 -4.26 -2.51 23.94
C MET A 89 -4.95 -3.33 25.03
N ALA A 90 -4.28 -3.61 26.14
CA ALA A 90 -4.89 -4.30 27.28
C ALA A 90 -5.79 -3.38 28.10
N ALA A 91 -5.51 -2.07 28.06
CA ALA A 91 -6.30 -1.08 28.75
C ALA A 91 -7.67 -0.95 28.04
N GLN A 92 -8.74 -1.41 28.70
CA GLN A 92 -10.10 -1.01 28.33
C GLN A 92 -10.25 0.47 28.70
N THR A 93 -9.98 1.35 27.74
CA THR A 93 -10.11 2.80 27.93
C THR A 93 -11.29 3.33 27.13
N ASP A 94 -11.90 4.41 27.63
CA ASP A 94 -12.85 5.23 26.87
C ASP A 94 -12.14 6.21 25.91
N ALA A 95 -10.80 6.10 25.78
CA ALA A 95 -10.00 7.02 24.97
C ALA A 95 -10.25 6.81 23.48
N SER A 96 -10.14 7.89 22.69
CA SER A 96 -10.26 7.78 21.25
C SER A 96 -9.07 7.01 20.64
N PRO A 97 -9.22 6.40 19.45
CA PRO A 97 -8.09 5.84 18.71
C PRO A 97 -6.94 6.83 18.51
N ALA A 98 -7.24 8.11 18.24
CA ALA A 98 -6.20 9.14 18.14
C ALA A 98 -5.47 9.37 19.46
N ASP A 99 -6.18 9.44 20.59
CA ASP A 99 -5.56 9.61 21.91
C ASP A 99 -4.67 8.42 22.29
N LEU A 100 -5.12 7.21 21.97
CA LEU A 100 -4.35 5.99 22.17
C LEU A 100 -3.06 6.01 21.34
N ILE A 101 -3.16 6.40 20.07
CA ILE A 101 -2.01 6.54 19.17
C ILE A 101 -1.07 7.63 19.69
N ALA A 102 -1.59 8.81 20.04
CA ALA A 102 -0.81 9.92 20.57
C ALA A 102 -0.07 9.55 21.87
N THR A 103 -0.76 8.91 22.81
CA THR A 103 -0.16 8.45 24.07
C THR A 103 0.91 7.39 23.84
N THR A 104 0.62 6.43 22.96
CA THR A 104 1.57 5.36 22.61
C THR A 104 2.81 5.94 21.93
N LEU A 105 2.64 6.86 21.00
CA LEU A 105 3.73 7.51 20.28
C LEU A 105 4.54 8.48 21.15
N GLY A 106 3.90 9.22 22.05
CA GLY A 106 4.61 10.05 23.03
C GLY A 106 5.53 9.20 23.92
N ASN A 107 5.07 8.00 24.31
CA ASN A 107 5.91 7.03 25.03
C ASN A 107 6.98 6.38 24.12
N ALA A 108 6.74 6.35 22.81
CA ALA A 108 7.66 5.81 21.80
C ALA A 108 8.76 6.80 21.39
N GLU A 109 8.53 8.11 21.51
CA GLU A 109 9.34 9.17 20.89
C GLU A 109 10.85 8.97 21.08
N PRO A 110 11.38 8.66 22.29
CA PRO A 110 12.82 8.44 22.48
C PRO A 110 13.37 7.22 21.73
N ARG A 111 12.51 6.26 21.37
CA ARG A 111 12.83 4.98 20.74
C ARG A 111 12.64 5.01 19.22
N VAL A 112 11.82 5.89 18.67
CA VAL A 112 11.51 5.93 17.22
C VAL A 112 12.77 6.08 16.38
N ALA A 113 13.67 7.00 16.73
CA ALA A 113 14.93 7.19 16.02
C ALA A 113 15.82 5.93 16.07
N VAL A 114 15.83 5.22 17.20
CA VAL A 114 16.57 3.95 17.35
C VAL A 114 15.93 2.86 16.50
N TRP A 115 14.61 2.75 16.49
CA TRP A 115 13.91 1.77 15.66
C TRP A 115 14.11 2.02 14.18
N SER A 116 14.03 3.28 13.74
CA SER A 116 14.32 3.68 12.36
C SER A 116 15.73 3.23 11.94
N GLN A 117 16.75 3.53 12.75
CA GLN A 117 18.12 3.09 12.49
C GLN A 117 18.24 1.55 12.43
N ARG A 118 17.52 0.82 13.28
CA ARG A 118 17.53 -0.66 13.26
C ARG A 118 16.84 -1.23 12.03
N LEU A 119 15.72 -0.66 11.60
CA LEU A 119 15.05 -1.06 10.37
C LEU A 119 15.94 -0.78 9.14
N ASP A 120 16.68 0.32 9.13
CA ASP A 120 17.65 0.61 8.07
C ASP A 120 18.77 -0.44 8.00
N VAL A 121 19.31 -0.85 9.15
CA VAL A 121 20.31 -1.91 9.21
C VAL A 121 19.73 -3.24 8.73
N ALA A 122 18.50 -3.57 9.12
CA ALA A 122 17.82 -4.77 8.66
C ALA A 122 17.59 -4.74 7.15
N GLN A 123 17.16 -3.60 6.59
CA GLN A 123 16.92 -3.42 5.16
C GLN A 123 18.21 -3.61 4.37
N GLN A 124 19.28 -2.92 4.77
CA GLN A 124 20.59 -3.05 4.12
C GLN A 124 21.17 -4.47 4.19
N ALA A 125 20.81 -5.26 5.21
CA ALA A 125 21.19 -6.65 5.30
C ALA A 125 20.35 -7.51 4.33
N LEU A 126 19.03 -7.33 4.32
CA LEU A 126 18.13 -8.06 3.44
C LEU A 126 18.35 -7.75 1.95
N ASP A 127 18.68 -6.51 1.59
CA ASP A 127 18.91 -6.08 0.20
C ASP A 127 20.12 -6.78 -0.46
N LYS A 128 21.03 -7.33 0.35
CA LYS A 128 22.19 -8.09 -0.13
C LYS A 128 21.82 -9.53 -0.51
N ILE A 129 20.62 -9.98 -0.14
CA ILE A 129 20.21 -11.37 -0.29
C ILE A 129 19.37 -11.52 -1.56
N PRO A 130 19.83 -12.30 -2.56
CA PRO A 130 19.00 -12.67 -3.70
C PRO A 130 17.93 -13.67 -3.26
N ALA A 131 16.74 -13.17 -2.92
CA ALA A 131 15.68 -13.97 -2.31
C ALA A 131 15.22 -15.16 -3.19
N ASP A 132 15.26 -14.98 -4.52
CA ASP A 132 14.90 -15.99 -5.52
C ASP A 132 15.93 -17.13 -5.65
N GLU A 133 17.16 -16.93 -5.17
CA GLU A 133 18.22 -17.94 -5.16
C GLU A 133 18.26 -18.73 -3.84
N LEU A 134 17.45 -18.34 -2.85
CA LEU A 134 17.36 -19.05 -1.58
C LEU A 134 16.60 -20.38 -1.72
N HIS A 135 16.79 -21.25 -0.72
CA HIS A 135 15.98 -22.43 -0.56
C HIS A 135 14.48 -22.03 -0.48
N PRO A 136 13.56 -22.76 -1.15
CA PRO A 136 12.14 -22.37 -1.25
C PRO A 136 11.43 -22.11 0.08
N ALA A 137 11.89 -22.75 1.16
CA ALA A 137 11.36 -22.52 2.51
C ALA A 137 11.61 -21.10 3.06
N LEU A 138 12.61 -20.38 2.52
CA LEU A 138 13.00 -19.03 2.94
C LEU A 138 12.76 -17.98 1.87
N ALA A 139 12.83 -18.34 0.58
CA ALA A 139 12.70 -17.42 -0.55
C ALA A 139 11.49 -16.47 -0.40
N ASP A 140 10.28 -17.03 -0.27
CA ASP A 140 9.05 -16.25 -0.14
C ASP A 140 9.06 -15.35 1.11
N ARG A 141 9.62 -15.82 2.23
CA ARG A 141 9.64 -15.07 3.49
C ARG A 141 10.62 -13.92 3.46
N VAL A 142 11.76 -14.09 2.82
CA VAL A 142 12.74 -13.02 2.65
C VAL A 142 12.22 -11.99 1.66
N SER A 143 11.59 -12.43 0.56
CA SER A 143 10.94 -11.54 -0.39
C SER A 143 9.80 -10.73 0.27
N ASP A 144 8.98 -11.36 1.09
CA ASP A 144 7.94 -10.67 1.88
C ASP A 144 8.56 -9.61 2.80
N LEU A 145 9.64 -9.94 3.51
CA LEU A 145 10.31 -8.98 4.40
C LEU A 145 10.91 -7.80 3.62
N GLN A 146 11.57 -8.07 2.49
CA GLN A 146 12.10 -7.02 1.60
C GLN A 146 10.99 -6.10 1.09
N ALA A 147 9.78 -6.62 0.85
CA ALA A 147 8.63 -5.82 0.40
C ALA A 147 7.95 -5.03 1.51
N VAL A 148 7.88 -5.56 2.74
CA VAL A 148 7.17 -4.95 3.87
C VAL A 148 8.04 -3.96 4.65
N LEU A 149 9.34 -4.21 4.75
CA LEU A 149 10.24 -3.43 5.58
C LEU A 149 10.32 -1.93 5.19
N PRO A 150 10.30 -1.56 3.89
CA PRO A 150 10.20 -0.15 3.51
C PRO A 150 8.92 0.53 4.02
N LEU A 151 7.79 -0.20 4.09
CA LEU A 151 6.54 0.31 4.63
C LEU A 151 6.62 0.52 6.15
N ALA A 152 7.31 -0.38 6.85
CA ALA A 152 7.54 -0.24 8.29
C ALA A 152 8.44 0.98 8.60
N SER A 153 9.51 1.18 7.82
CA SER A 153 10.38 2.36 7.94
C SER A 153 9.61 3.65 7.68
N PHE A 154 8.81 3.70 6.59
CA PHE A 154 7.95 4.84 6.31
C PHE A 154 6.93 5.09 7.44
N GLY A 155 6.34 4.02 7.99
CA GLY A 155 5.42 4.09 9.12
C GLY A 155 6.06 4.74 10.36
N LEU A 156 7.33 4.44 10.65
CA LEU A 156 8.09 5.08 11.74
C LEU A 156 8.44 6.54 11.43
N GLU A 157 8.72 6.86 10.18
CA GLU A 157 9.02 8.23 9.73
C GLU A 157 7.81 9.15 9.92
N ILE A 158 6.63 8.70 9.55
CA ILE A 158 5.38 9.48 9.71
C ILE A 158 4.78 9.39 11.10
N ALA A 159 5.27 8.47 11.94
CA ALA A 159 4.70 8.18 13.25
C ALA A 159 4.46 9.45 14.09
N PRO A 160 5.41 10.40 14.22
CA PRO A 160 5.21 11.62 15.00
C PRO A 160 4.04 12.49 14.53
N GLU A 161 3.73 12.46 13.23
CA GLU A 161 2.69 13.27 12.60
C GLU A 161 1.31 12.58 12.62
N LEU A 162 1.27 11.27 12.90
CA LEU A 162 0.03 10.48 12.87
C LEU A 162 -1.09 11.06 13.75
N PRO A 163 -0.86 11.51 15.00
CA PRO A 163 -1.94 12.09 15.81
C PRO A 163 -2.61 13.30 15.13
N VAL A 164 -1.79 14.20 14.59
CA VAL A 164 -2.28 15.39 13.87
C VAL A 164 -3.00 14.99 12.59
N MET A 165 -2.46 14.03 11.83
CA MET A 165 -3.07 13.52 10.60
C MET A 165 -4.39 12.78 10.86
N LEU A 166 -4.53 12.15 12.04
CA LEU A 166 -5.72 11.43 12.46
C LEU A 166 -6.74 12.33 13.17
N GLY A 167 -6.49 13.64 13.22
CA GLY A 167 -7.41 14.62 13.79
C GLY A 167 -7.57 14.51 15.30
N ALA A 168 -6.46 14.29 16.03
CA ALA A 168 -6.45 14.28 17.49
C ALA A 168 -6.86 15.62 18.12
N ASP A 169 -6.47 16.74 17.51
CA ASP A 169 -6.78 18.08 18.03
C ASP A 169 -8.03 18.69 17.38
N GLU A 170 -8.20 18.47 16.08
CA GLU A 170 -9.33 18.96 15.27
C GLU A 170 -9.58 18.04 14.06
N PRO A 171 -10.81 17.99 13.52
CA PRO A 171 -11.10 17.19 12.32
C PRO A 171 -10.19 17.57 11.14
N ARG A 172 -9.58 16.56 10.51
CA ARG A 172 -8.77 16.69 9.30
C ARG A 172 -9.55 16.27 8.07
N ARG A 173 -9.43 17.06 7.01
CA ARG A 173 -10.04 16.82 5.69
C ARG A 173 -8.96 16.54 4.66
N TYR A 174 -9.08 15.43 3.95
CA TYR A 174 -8.18 15.05 2.87
C TYR A 174 -8.93 14.99 1.55
N LEU A 175 -8.33 15.58 0.51
CA LEU A 175 -8.81 15.44 -0.85
C LEU A 175 -8.22 14.17 -1.46
N LEU A 176 -9.06 13.18 -1.73
CA LEU A 176 -8.69 11.95 -2.41
C LEU A 176 -8.90 12.11 -3.92
N LEU A 177 -7.80 12.09 -4.67
CA LEU A 177 -7.80 12.12 -6.13
C LEU A 177 -7.84 10.69 -6.68
N VAL A 178 -8.91 10.34 -7.40
CA VAL A 178 -9.04 9.04 -8.06
C VAL A 178 -8.65 9.18 -9.52
N GLN A 179 -7.59 8.48 -9.92
CA GLN A 179 -6.97 8.58 -11.24
C GLN A 179 -7.39 7.43 -12.16
N ASN A 180 -7.84 7.76 -13.36
CA ASN A 180 -8.03 6.82 -14.46
C ASN A 180 -6.73 6.70 -15.27
N ASN A 181 -5.97 5.64 -15.00
CA ASN A 181 -4.71 5.36 -15.70
C ASN A 181 -4.89 4.86 -17.15
N HIS A 182 -6.13 4.68 -17.64
CA HIS A 182 -6.40 4.49 -19.08
C HIS A 182 -6.38 5.80 -19.88
N GLU A 183 -6.44 6.95 -19.20
CA GLU A 183 -6.19 8.27 -19.80
C GLU A 183 -5.00 8.89 -19.06
N LEU A 184 -3.78 8.57 -19.51
CA LEU A 184 -2.56 8.94 -18.79
C LEU A 184 -2.38 10.46 -18.66
N ARG A 185 -2.08 10.88 -17.43
CA ARG A 185 -1.63 12.23 -17.05
C ARG A 185 -0.40 12.12 -16.15
N ALA A 186 0.24 13.24 -15.82
CA ALA A 186 1.60 13.24 -15.26
C ALA A 186 1.75 12.49 -13.92
N THR A 187 0.71 12.45 -13.09
CA THR A 187 0.73 11.73 -11.79
C THR A 187 0.13 10.33 -11.82
N GLY A 188 -0.23 9.79 -12.98
CA GLY A 188 -0.74 8.42 -13.13
C GLY A 188 -2.00 8.29 -13.99
N GLY A 189 -2.83 9.33 -14.11
CA GLY A 189 -4.05 9.26 -14.93
C GLY A 189 -4.96 10.48 -14.80
N PHE A 190 -6.00 10.54 -15.62
CA PHE A 190 -7.00 11.60 -15.57
C PHE A 190 -7.75 11.57 -14.24
N LEU A 191 -7.93 12.73 -13.60
CA LEU A 191 -8.63 12.82 -12.32
C LEU A 191 -10.13 12.66 -12.54
N THR A 192 -10.63 11.42 -12.39
CA THR A 192 -12.00 11.06 -12.71
C THR A 192 -12.96 11.22 -11.54
N GLY A 193 -12.49 10.99 -10.32
CA GLY A 193 -13.28 11.06 -9.10
C GLY A 193 -12.56 11.86 -8.03
N ILE A 194 -13.33 12.59 -7.24
CA ILE A 194 -12.85 13.40 -6.13
C ILE A 194 -13.54 12.91 -4.86
N GLY A 195 -12.76 12.52 -3.85
CA GLY A 195 -13.27 12.13 -2.54
C GLY A 195 -12.91 13.17 -1.47
N LEU A 196 -13.85 13.56 -0.62
CA LEU A 196 -13.57 14.31 0.60
C LEU A 196 -13.57 13.34 1.79
N VAL A 197 -12.38 13.04 2.31
CA VAL A 197 -12.18 12.14 3.45
C VAL A 197 -12.10 12.99 4.72
N THR A 198 -12.97 12.72 5.70
CA THR A 198 -12.92 13.42 7.00
C THR A 198 -12.53 12.44 8.11
N ILE A 199 -11.50 12.80 8.88
CA ILE A 199 -11.01 12.02 10.02
C ILE A 199 -11.04 12.90 11.26
N ALA A 200 -11.65 12.41 12.34
CA ALA A 200 -11.67 13.07 13.64
C ALA A 200 -11.48 12.03 14.74
N ASP A 201 -10.68 12.35 15.76
CA ASP A 201 -10.40 11.46 16.89
C ASP A 201 -9.91 10.05 16.46
N GLY A 202 -9.19 9.98 15.34
CA GLY A 202 -8.68 8.74 14.76
C GLY A 202 -9.76 7.84 14.15
N LYS A 203 -10.95 8.37 13.93
CA LYS A 203 -12.08 7.69 13.28
C LYS A 203 -12.35 8.33 11.94
N LEU A 204 -12.58 7.48 10.94
CA LEU A 204 -13.11 7.92 9.66
C LEU A 204 -14.59 8.29 9.82
N GLU A 205 -14.91 9.59 9.74
CA GLU A 205 -16.29 10.09 9.86
C GLU A 205 -17.08 9.87 8.56
N GLY A 206 -16.44 10.05 7.41
CA GLY A 206 -17.08 9.90 6.11
C GLY A 206 -16.11 10.03 4.94
N VAL A 207 -16.55 9.55 3.79
CA VAL A 207 -15.90 9.77 2.50
C VAL A 207 -16.97 10.14 1.48
N ASP A 208 -16.98 11.40 1.04
CA ASP A 208 -17.94 11.89 0.06
C ASP A 208 -17.29 11.89 -1.32
N PHE A 209 -17.80 11.07 -2.24
CA PHE A 209 -17.30 10.98 -3.60
C PHE A 209 -18.15 11.80 -4.57
N LEU A 210 -17.47 12.49 -5.48
CA LEU A 210 -18.05 13.28 -6.56
C LEU A 210 -17.38 12.93 -7.89
N ASP A 211 -18.12 13.09 -8.98
CA ASP A 211 -17.51 13.25 -10.30
C ASP A 211 -16.63 14.53 -10.28
N SER A 212 -15.41 14.46 -10.80
CA SER A 212 -14.55 15.64 -10.95
C SER A 212 -15.18 16.75 -11.82
N TYR A 213 -16.13 16.42 -12.69
CA TYR A 213 -16.92 17.41 -13.42
C TYR A 213 -17.89 18.18 -12.51
N ASP A 214 -18.47 17.52 -11.51
CA ASP A 214 -19.49 18.10 -10.63
C ASP A 214 -18.91 19.07 -9.60
N VAL A 215 -17.61 18.95 -9.32
CA VAL A 215 -16.89 19.94 -8.50
C VAL A 215 -16.79 21.29 -9.21
N THR A 216 -16.75 21.31 -10.55
CA THR A 216 -16.44 22.52 -11.32
C THR A 216 -17.51 23.60 -11.14
N ARG A 217 -17.09 24.77 -10.65
CA ARG A 217 -17.91 25.99 -10.69
C ARG A 217 -17.73 26.72 -12.01
N ARG A 218 -18.78 27.38 -12.50
CA ARG A 218 -18.74 28.15 -13.76
C ARG A 218 -18.88 29.65 -13.56
N ASP A 219 -19.13 30.07 -12.33
CA ASP A 219 -19.32 31.46 -11.92
C ASP A 219 -18.03 32.09 -11.35
N VAL A 220 -16.90 31.41 -11.50
CA VAL A 220 -15.56 31.85 -11.07
C VAL A 220 -14.59 31.76 -12.25
N ASP A 221 -13.58 32.62 -12.25
CA ASP A 221 -12.53 32.59 -13.26
C ASP A 221 -11.54 31.45 -12.99
N HIS A 222 -11.30 30.61 -14.00
CA HIS A 222 -10.26 29.58 -13.97
C HIS A 222 -9.00 30.07 -14.67
N PRO A 223 -7.81 29.61 -14.25
CA PRO A 223 -6.58 29.96 -14.94
C PRO A 223 -6.54 29.34 -16.34
N TRP A 224 -5.87 30.03 -17.26
CA TRP A 224 -5.52 29.45 -18.56
C TRP A 224 -4.70 28.19 -18.36
N ALA A 225 -5.03 27.15 -19.13
CA ALA A 225 -4.25 25.93 -19.13
C ALA A 225 -2.84 26.19 -19.68
N PRO A 226 -1.83 25.37 -19.33
CA PRO A 226 -0.52 25.42 -19.97
C PRO A 226 -0.64 25.31 -21.50
N GLU A 227 0.21 26.05 -22.23
CA GLU A 227 0.16 26.11 -23.70
C GLU A 227 0.11 24.72 -24.38
N PRO A 228 0.89 23.70 -23.94
CA PRO A 228 0.78 22.38 -24.55
C PRO A 228 -0.60 21.74 -24.38
N MET A 229 -1.29 22.00 -23.27
CA MET A 229 -2.62 21.49 -23.02
C MET A 229 -3.66 22.15 -23.94
N GLN A 230 -3.50 23.46 -24.20
CA GLN A 230 -4.32 24.17 -25.18
C GLN A 230 -4.06 23.63 -26.59
N SER A 231 -2.79 23.58 -27.01
CA SER A 231 -2.38 23.24 -28.37
C SER A 231 -2.64 21.78 -28.75
N TYR A 232 -2.43 20.83 -27.82
CA TYR A 232 -2.51 19.41 -28.11
C TYR A 232 -3.77 18.73 -27.58
N MET A 233 -4.46 19.32 -26.60
CA MET A 233 -5.64 18.71 -25.98
C MET A 233 -6.92 19.54 -26.17
N GLY A 234 -6.82 20.77 -26.68
CA GLY A 234 -7.97 21.67 -26.82
C GLY A 234 -8.59 22.08 -25.48
N ILE A 235 -7.78 22.08 -24.41
CA ILE A 235 -8.21 22.49 -23.07
C ILE A 235 -7.72 23.92 -22.86
N ASP A 236 -8.63 24.88 -22.90
CA ASP A 236 -8.31 26.31 -22.77
C ASP A 236 -8.10 26.74 -21.31
N LEU A 237 -8.96 26.23 -20.42
CA LEU A 237 -8.98 26.56 -19.00
C LEU A 237 -8.66 25.32 -18.18
N MET A 238 -7.90 25.51 -17.10
CA MET A 238 -7.51 24.44 -16.20
C MET A 238 -8.51 24.29 -15.06
N PHE A 239 -9.14 23.13 -14.98
CA PHE A 239 -10.06 22.76 -13.89
C PHE A 239 -9.38 21.78 -12.93
N LEU A 240 -10.04 21.47 -11.81
CA LEU A 240 -9.53 20.49 -10.83
C LEU A 240 -9.17 19.15 -11.50
N ARG A 241 -9.96 18.70 -12.48
CA ARG A 241 -9.69 17.45 -13.22
C ARG A 241 -8.36 17.44 -14.00
N ASP A 242 -7.83 18.63 -14.28
CA ASP A 242 -6.58 18.86 -15.01
C ASP A 242 -5.42 19.26 -14.07
N ALA A 243 -5.67 19.33 -12.76
CA ALA A 243 -4.72 19.82 -11.75
C ALA A 243 -3.40 19.06 -11.71
N ASN A 244 -3.38 17.82 -12.22
CA ASN A 244 -2.22 16.94 -12.23
C ASN A 244 -1.37 17.03 -13.51
N TRP A 245 -1.30 18.21 -14.11
CA TRP A 245 -0.38 18.48 -15.22
C TRP A 245 1.10 18.36 -14.81
N SER A 246 1.43 18.71 -13.57
CA SER A 246 2.80 18.58 -13.05
C SER A 246 3.09 17.12 -12.65
N PRO A 247 4.25 16.54 -13.05
CA PRO A 247 4.69 15.24 -12.54
C PRO A 247 5.17 15.32 -11.09
N ASP A 248 5.48 16.51 -10.58
CA ASP A 248 5.81 16.74 -9.18
C ASP A 248 4.53 16.68 -8.33
N PHE A 249 4.35 15.59 -7.60
CA PHE A 249 3.13 15.36 -6.81
C PHE A 249 2.88 16.45 -5.74
N PRO A 250 3.88 16.94 -4.99
CA PRO A 250 3.70 18.08 -4.09
C PRO A 250 3.12 19.32 -4.80
N THR A 251 3.61 19.67 -5.99
CA THR A 251 3.05 20.75 -6.80
C THR A 251 1.60 20.47 -7.19
N THR A 252 1.31 19.27 -7.71
CA THR A 252 -0.06 18.85 -8.06
C THR A 252 -1.00 18.90 -6.87
N ALA A 253 -0.55 18.47 -5.68
CA ALA A 253 -1.32 18.52 -4.45
C ALA A 253 -1.69 19.96 -4.09
N GLN A 254 -0.74 20.90 -4.12
CA GLN A 254 -1.02 22.32 -3.82
C GLN A 254 -2.02 22.93 -4.81
N ILE A 255 -1.87 22.66 -6.11
CA ILE A 255 -2.80 23.13 -7.14
C ILE A 255 -4.20 22.54 -6.90
N SER A 256 -4.28 21.24 -6.63
CA SER A 256 -5.55 20.55 -6.38
C SER A 256 -6.26 21.10 -5.15
N LYS A 257 -5.53 21.38 -4.05
CA LYS A 257 -6.08 22.03 -2.85
C LYS A 257 -6.66 23.40 -3.17
N ALA A 258 -5.92 24.22 -3.92
CA ALA A 258 -6.35 25.57 -4.27
C ALA A 258 -7.60 25.57 -5.16
N MET A 259 -7.63 24.72 -6.19
CA MET A 259 -8.77 24.58 -7.09
C MET A 259 -10.00 24.02 -6.38
N TYR A 260 -9.83 22.99 -5.53
CA TYR A 260 -10.93 22.46 -4.75
C TYR A 260 -11.50 23.49 -3.76
N ALA A 261 -10.65 24.29 -3.11
CA ALA A 261 -11.10 25.36 -2.23
C ALA A 261 -11.88 26.45 -2.97
N GLN A 262 -11.45 26.82 -4.19
CA GLN A 262 -12.16 27.78 -5.04
C GLN A 262 -13.54 27.25 -5.47
N ASP A 263 -13.57 26.01 -5.96
CA ASP A 263 -14.74 25.46 -6.64
C ASP A 263 -15.73 24.82 -5.64
N ALA A 264 -15.27 24.09 -4.63
CA ALA A 264 -16.14 23.50 -3.62
C ALA A 264 -16.39 24.40 -2.40
N GLY A 265 -15.59 25.47 -2.21
CA GLY A 265 -15.65 26.31 -1.01
C GLY A 265 -15.12 25.61 0.26
N ILE A 266 -14.43 24.48 0.11
CA ILE A 266 -13.95 23.64 1.22
C ILE A 266 -12.42 23.62 1.19
N ALA A 267 -11.79 24.10 2.26
CA ALA A 267 -10.37 23.89 2.49
C ALA A 267 -10.09 22.47 3.00
N VAL A 268 -8.97 21.90 2.59
CA VAL A 268 -8.49 20.56 2.98
C VAL A 268 -7.08 20.65 3.56
N ASP A 269 -6.73 19.74 4.45
CA ASP A 269 -5.44 19.66 5.13
C ASP A 269 -4.39 18.97 4.25
N GLY A 270 -4.78 17.92 3.52
CA GLY A 270 -3.88 17.16 2.65
C GLY A 270 -4.53 16.63 1.39
N VAL A 271 -3.72 16.03 0.53
CA VAL A 271 -4.15 15.38 -0.71
C VAL A 271 -3.62 13.95 -0.74
N LEU A 272 -4.51 13.02 -1.01
CA LEU A 272 -4.21 11.62 -1.25
C LEU A 272 -4.50 11.34 -2.72
N SER A 273 -3.79 10.41 -3.34
CA SER A 273 -4.05 10.03 -4.73
C SER A 273 -3.93 8.53 -4.89
N ILE A 274 -4.89 7.95 -5.62
CA ILE A 274 -4.94 6.54 -5.94
C ILE A 274 -5.29 6.36 -7.42
N ASP A 275 -4.70 5.39 -8.08
CA ASP A 275 -5.08 5.00 -9.43
C ASP A 275 -5.92 3.70 -9.40
N LEU A 276 -6.41 3.27 -10.57
CA LEU A 276 -7.19 2.04 -10.67
C LEU A 276 -6.42 0.81 -10.18
N ARG A 277 -5.09 0.78 -10.31
CA ARG A 277 -4.28 -0.34 -9.81
C ARG A 277 -4.27 -0.39 -8.29
N ALA A 278 -4.14 0.75 -7.63
CA ALA A 278 -4.26 0.84 -6.17
C ALA A 278 -5.66 0.39 -5.71
N VAL A 279 -6.72 0.78 -6.42
CA VAL A 279 -8.09 0.33 -6.10
C VAL A 279 -8.24 -1.19 -6.25
N GLU A 280 -7.70 -1.80 -7.31
CA GLU A 280 -7.69 -3.27 -7.48
C GLU A 280 -7.03 -3.97 -6.29
N LEU A 281 -5.87 -3.49 -5.84
CA LEU A 281 -5.13 -4.06 -4.72
C LEU A 281 -5.89 -3.93 -3.39
N LEU A 282 -6.54 -2.77 -3.17
CA LEU A 282 -7.38 -2.54 -2.00
C LEU A 282 -8.60 -3.47 -2.00
N VAL A 283 -9.30 -3.58 -3.14
CA VAL A 283 -10.46 -4.47 -3.29
C VAL A 283 -10.04 -5.93 -3.13
N ASP A 284 -8.89 -6.33 -3.68
CA ASP A 284 -8.36 -7.69 -3.51
C ASP A 284 -8.11 -8.02 -2.04
N ALA A 285 -7.49 -7.10 -1.31
CA ALA A 285 -7.21 -7.27 0.12
C ALA A 285 -8.50 -7.41 0.94
N LEU A 286 -9.55 -6.67 0.57
CA LEU A 286 -10.85 -6.68 1.26
C LEU A 286 -11.79 -7.77 0.75
N SER A 287 -11.45 -8.42 -0.38
CA SER A 287 -12.34 -9.30 -1.11
C SER A 287 -12.91 -10.48 -0.29
N PRO A 288 -14.10 -10.97 -0.68
CA PRO A 288 -15.04 -10.37 -1.64
C PRO A 288 -15.77 -9.15 -1.05
N LEU A 289 -16.18 -8.22 -1.92
CA LEU A 289 -17.02 -7.06 -1.60
C LEU A 289 -18.41 -7.22 -2.20
N ASP A 290 -19.44 -7.12 -1.35
CA ASP A 290 -20.83 -7.08 -1.78
C ASP A 290 -21.22 -5.63 -2.08
N VAL A 291 -21.18 -5.25 -3.37
CA VAL A 291 -21.49 -3.89 -3.82
C VAL A 291 -22.92 -3.85 -4.35
N LYS A 292 -23.70 -2.87 -3.89
CA LYS A 292 -25.08 -2.67 -4.36
C LYS A 292 -25.09 -2.46 -5.87
N GLY A 293 -26.00 -3.11 -6.58
CA GLY A 293 -26.11 -3.04 -8.05
C GLY A 293 -25.15 -3.96 -8.81
N ALA A 294 -24.20 -4.63 -8.15
CA ALA A 294 -23.40 -5.68 -8.78
C ALA A 294 -24.17 -7.00 -8.80
N ASP A 295 -24.15 -7.72 -9.93
CA ASP A 295 -24.74 -9.06 -10.04
C ASP A 295 -23.87 -10.12 -9.35
N VAL A 296 -22.57 -9.86 -9.19
CA VAL A 296 -21.58 -10.75 -8.58
C VAL A 296 -20.75 -10.00 -7.54
N PRO A 297 -20.24 -10.68 -6.49
CA PRO A 297 -19.31 -10.07 -5.56
C PRO A 297 -18.07 -9.54 -6.27
N ILE A 298 -17.65 -8.32 -5.91
CA ILE A 298 -16.49 -7.66 -6.49
C ILE A 298 -15.23 -8.12 -5.77
N THR A 299 -14.23 -8.47 -6.56
CA THR A 299 -12.90 -8.94 -6.16
C THR A 299 -11.86 -8.17 -6.95
N GLY A 300 -10.59 -8.26 -6.55
CA GLY A 300 -9.53 -7.63 -7.34
C GLY A 300 -9.36 -8.22 -8.75
N ASP A 301 -9.86 -9.44 -9.02
CA ASP A 301 -9.73 -10.06 -10.36
C ASP A 301 -10.79 -9.56 -11.35
N ASN A 302 -11.98 -9.20 -10.87
CA ASN A 302 -13.10 -8.78 -11.72
C ASN A 302 -13.41 -7.28 -11.62
N LEU A 303 -12.71 -6.51 -10.78
CA LEU A 303 -13.00 -5.09 -10.55
C LEU A 303 -13.09 -4.28 -11.84
N ILE A 304 -12.10 -4.39 -12.74
CA ILE A 304 -12.08 -3.58 -13.96
C ILE A 304 -13.24 -3.92 -14.89
N GLU A 305 -13.59 -5.21 -15.02
CA GLU A 305 -14.74 -5.62 -15.82
C GLU A 305 -16.06 -5.13 -15.19
N GLN A 306 -16.19 -5.18 -13.86
CA GLN A 306 -17.35 -4.64 -13.17
C GLN A 306 -17.47 -3.11 -13.32
N ILE A 307 -16.35 -2.37 -13.28
CA ILE A 307 -16.36 -0.91 -13.54
C ILE A 307 -16.86 -0.61 -14.97
N LYS A 308 -16.44 -1.40 -15.97
CA LYS A 308 -16.94 -1.25 -17.34
C LYS A 308 -18.44 -1.54 -17.42
N GLU A 309 -18.91 -2.59 -16.74
CA GLU A 309 -20.34 -2.91 -16.67
C GLU A 309 -21.15 -1.77 -16.05
N PHE A 310 -20.72 -1.21 -14.91
CA PHE A 310 -21.36 -0.05 -14.30
C PHE A 310 -21.33 1.19 -15.19
N TRP A 311 -20.26 1.36 -15.96
CA TRP A 311 -20.17 2.45 -16.91
C TRP A 311 -21.16 2.29 -18.06
N HIS A 312 -21.39 1.05 -18.53
CA HIS A 312 -22.40 0.76 -19.56
C HIS A 312 -23.83 0.85 -19.03
N ARG A 313 -24.06 0.42 -17.79
CA ARG A 313 -25.35 0.41 -17.10
C ARG A 313 -25.17 0.89 -15.65
N PRO A 314 -25.42 2.19 -15.37
CA PRO A 314 -25.33 2.74 -14.02
C PRO A 314 -26.22 1.99 -13.02
N ILE A 315 -25.78 1.95 -11.76
CA ILE A 315 -26.47 1.23 -10.68
C ILE A 315 -27.91 1.71 -10.55
N ASP A 316 -28.81 0.77 -10.24
CA ASP A 316 -30.23 1.01 -9.97
C ASP A 316 -31.01 1.70 -11.11
N THR A 317 -30.49 1.67 -12.36
CA THR A 317 -31.15 2.25 -13.53
C THR A 317 -31.19 1.32 -14.75
N ASP A 318 -32.20 1.54 -15.61
CA ASP A 318 -32.26 0.97 -16.96
C ASP A 318 -31.67 1.92 -18.02
N VAL A 319 -30.99 2.96 -17.56
CA VAL A 319 -30.38 3.97 -18.43
C VAL A 319 -29.11 3.40 -19.04
N THR A 320 -28.99 3.55 -20.36
CA THR A 320 -27.79 3.15 -21.12
C THR A 320 -27.29 4.34 -21.93
N ILE A 321 -26.04 4.25 -22.39
CA ILE A 321 -25.44 5.22 -23.32
C ILE A 321 -26.37 5.47 -24.52
N GLU A 322 -27.05 4.41 -24.99
CA GLU A 322 -27.90 4.43 -26.19
C GLU A 322 -29.30 4.99 -25.92
N SER A 323 -29.82 4.86 -24.70
CA SER A 323 -31.21 5.16 -24.39
C SER A 323 -31.46 6.57 -23.85
N SER A 324 -30.52 7.14 -23.07
CA SER A 324 -30.73 8.43 -22.38
C SER A 324 -29.41 9.15 -22.08
N GLY A 325 -28.60 9.47 -23.10
CA GLY A 325 -27.22 9.95 -22.95
C GLY A 325 -26.94 11.06 -21.92
N GLY A 326 -27.89 11.97 -21.65
CA GLY A 326 -27.77 12.99 -20.59
C GLY A 326 -27.88 12.40 -19.19
N ASP A 327 -28.93 11.63 -18.92
CA ASP A 327 -29.14 10.94 -17.63
C ASP A 327 -28.03 9.91 -17.37
N TRP A 328 -27.59 9.21 -18.43
CA TRP A 328 -26.46 8.30 -18.36
C TRP A 328 -25.18 9.02 -17.93
N TRP A 329 -24.93 10.21 -18.51
CA TRP A 329 -23.76 10.99 -18.16
C TRP A 329 -23.73 11.30 -16.68
N GLU A 330 -24.84 11.76 -16.10
CA GLU A 330 -24.91 12.10 -14.67
C GLU A 330 -24.66 10.87 -13.76
N GLN A 331 -25.14 9.68 -14.14
CA GLN A 331 -25.18 8.52 -13.23
C GLN A 331 -24.00 7.53 -13.40
N ARG A 332 -23.23 7.62 -14.50
CA ARG A 332 -22.15 6.64 -14.84
C ARG A 332 -21.06 6.44 -13.77
N LYS A 333 -21.00 7.27 -12.73
CA LYS A 333 -20.02 7.17 -11.63
C LYS A 333 -20.64 6.89 -10.26
N ASP A 334 -21.95 6.64 -10.19
CA ASP A 334 -22.67 6.36 -8.94
C ASP A 334 -22.23 5.05 -8.25
N PHE A 335 -21.44 4.22 -8.96
CA PHE A 335 -20.79 3.05 -8.39
C PHE A 335 -19.63 3.37 -7.44
N MET A 336 -18.98 4.53 -7.55
CA MET A 336 -17.83 4.85 -6.70
C MET A 336 -18.22 4.95 -5.21
N PRO A 337 -19.29 5.69 -4.82
CA PRO A 337 -19.79 5.66 -3.44
C PRO A 337 -20.15 4.25 -2.97
N ALA A 338 -20.88 3.47 -3.78
CA ALA A 338 -21.30 2.12 -3.41
C ALA A 338 -20.12 1.17 -3.17
N LEU A 339 -19.08 1.25 -4.01
CA LEU A 339 -17.85 0.48 -3.85
C LEU A 339 -17.10 0.90 -2.57
N ALA A 340 -17.00 2.20 -2.30
CA ALA A 340 -16.35 2.71 -1.11
C ALA A 340 -17.10 2.30 0.18
N GLU A 341 -18.43 2.39 0.19
CA GLU A 341 -19.26 1.94 1.31
C GLU A 341 -19.07 0.44 1.59
N ALA A 342 -19.06 -0.39 0.56
CA ALA A 342 -18.81 -1.82 0.70
C ALA A 342 -17.41 -2.10 1.26
N ALA A 343 -16.39 -1.40 0.76
CA ALA A 343 -15.02 -1.50 1.25
C ALA A 343 -14.90 -1.07 2.73
N LEU A 344 -15.53 0.03 3.11
CA LEU A 344 -15.54 0.54 4.50
C LEU A 344 -16.32 -0.38 5.44
N ALA A 345 -17.47 -0.90 5.02
CA ALA A 345 -18.23 -1.88 5.77
C ALA A 345 -17.39 -3.15 5.99
N ARG A 346 -16.68 -3.59 4.94
CA ARG A 346 -15.77 -4.73 5.04
C ARG A 346 -14.61 -4.45 5.98
N LEU A 347 -14.00 -3.28 5.92
CA LEU A 347 -12.91 -2.88 6.82
C LEU A 347 -13.36 -2.91 8.29
N LYS A 348 -14.57 -2.44 8.59
CA LYS A 348 -15.15 -2.51 9.95
C LYS A 348 -15.41 -3.94 10.43
N MET A 349 -15.66 -4.88 9.52
CA MET A 349 -15.91 -6.30 9.81
C MET A 349 -14.63 -7.14 9.85
N VAL A 350 -13.56 -6.72 9.18
CA VAL A 350 -12.28 -7.42 9.19
C VAL A 350 -11.63 -7.15 10.55
N ASP A 351 -11.83 -8.11 11.45
CA ASP A 351 -11.10 -8.23 12.70
C ASP A 351 -9.60 -7.99 12.48
N THR A 352 -8.98 -7.22 13.36
CA THR A 352 -7.74 -6.41 13.21
C THR A 352 -6.44 -7.21 13.04
N THR A 353 -6.47 -8.36 12.35
CA THR A 353 -5.28 -9.15 12.05
C THR A 353 -4.61 -8.65 10.77
N ILE A 354 -3.68 -7.70 10.90
CA ILE A 354 -2.69 -7.32 9.85
C ILE A 354 -1.99 -8.57 9.24
N CYS A 355 -1.94 -9.69 9.96
CA CYS A 355 -1.35 -10.94 9.46
C CYS A 355 -2.18 -11.67 8.38
N ARG A 356 -3.51 -11.46 8.30
CA ARG A 356 -4.34 -11.99 7.19
C ARG A 356 -4.09 -11.21 5.89
N TRP A 357 -3.76 -9.92 6.03
CA TRP A 357 -3.45 -8.98 4.94
C TRP A 357 -2.17 -9.38 4.19
N VAL A 358 -1.06 -9.67 4.90
CA VAL A 358 0.20 -10.15 4.29
C VAL A 358 0.05 -11.54 3.65
N ARG A 359 -0.75 -12.44 4.25
CA ARG A 359 -0.94 -13.81 3.74
C ARG A 359 -1.74 -13.89 2.44
N ARG A 360 -2.68 -12.97 2.19
CA ARG A 360 -3.52 -12.97 0.98
C ARG A 360 -2.84 -12.30 -0.20
N SER A 361 -2.19 -11.16 0.00
CA SER A 361 -1.40 -10.49 -1.04
C SER A 361 -0.32 -11.44 -1.60
N ASN A 362 0.35 -12.21 -0.75
CA ASN A 362 1.42 -13.12 -1.19
C ASN A 362 0.93 -14.32 -2.06
N ARG A 363 -0.34 -14.74 -1.94
CA ARG A 363 -0.91 -15.80 -2.81
C ARG A 363 -1.10 -15.38 -4.27
N ARG A 364 -1.09 -14.07 -4.57
CA ARG A 364 -1.26 -13.55 -5.94
C ARG A 364 0.03 -13.08 -6.58
N TRP A 365 1.00 -12.59 -5.80
CA TRP A 365 2.32 -12.22 -6.34
C TRP A 365 3.05 -13.42 -6.99
N THR A 366 2.83 -14.63 -6.47
CA THR A 366 3.30 -15.89 -7.08
C THR A 366 2.56 -16.30 -8.37
N ASN A 367 1.30 -15.89 -8.54
CA ASN A 367 0.50 -16.23 -9.75
C ASN A 367 0.70 -15.25 -10.92
N VAL A 368 1.25 -14.06 -10.67
CA VAL A 368 1.65 -13.13 -11.74
C VAL A 368 2.96 -13.58 -12.40
N GLN A 369 3.87 -14.24 -11.66
CA GLN A 369 5.10 -14.81 -12.24
C GLN A 369 4.90 -16.19 -12.89
N SER A 370 3.90 -16.98 -12.48
CA SER A 370 3.65 -18.29 -13.09
C SER A 370 2.97 -18.23 -14.47
N ARG A 371 2.48 -17.06 -14.90
CA ARG A 371 1.90 -16.84 -16.24
C ARG A 371 2.89 -16.41 -17.33
N SER A 372 4.18 -16.22 -17.02
CA SER A 372 5.23 -15.99 -18.04
C SER A 372 6.06 -17.26 -18.36
N GLY A 373 5.73 -18.40 -17.76
CA GLY A 373 6.50 -19.65 -17.87
C GLY A 373 5.98 -20.67 -18.89
N SER A 374 5.64 -20.27 -20.13
CA SER A 374 5.50 -21.26 -21.22
C SER A 374 5.75 -20.66 -22.61
N MET A 375 6.97 -20.20 -22.87
CA MET A 375 7.49 -20.15 -24.26
C MET A 375 8.68 -21.10 -24.36
N SER A 376 8.38 -22.28 -24.90
CA SER A 376 9.36 -23.30 -25.25
C SER A 376 10.40 -22.73 -26.20
N ARG A 377 11.66 -22.92 -25.83
CA ARG A 377 12.84 -22.69 -26.66
C ARG A 377 12.70 -23.39 -28.01
N SER A 378 12.69 -22.63 -29.10
CA SER A 378 13.34 -23.02 -30.36
C SER A 378 13.58 -21.77 -31.21
N CYS A 379 14.85 -21.41 -31.35
CA CYS A 379 15.34 -20.47 -32.36
C CYS A 379 16.23 -21.31 -33.28
N PRO A 380 16.05 -21.22 -34.61
CA PRO A 380 17.16 -20.71 -35.39
C PRO A 380 16.69 -19.78 -36.53
N TRP A 381 17.23 -18.56 -36.53
CA TRP A 381 17.22 -17.67 -37.68
C TRP A 381 18.38 -18.00 -38.62
N PRO A 382 18.17 -18.06 -39.95
CA PRO A 382 19.20 -17.85 -40.94
C PRO A 382 19.06 -16.45 -41.58
N TRP A 383 20.16 -15.70 -41.59
CA TRP A 383 20.32 -14.50 -42.42
C TRP A 383 20.36 -14.87 -43.92
N PRO A 384 19.96 -13.95 -44.80
CA PRO A 384 20.74 -13.71 -46.00
C PRO A 384 21.23 -12.27 -46.08
N ARG A 385 22.53 -12.16 -46.40
CA ARG A 385 23.18 -10.96 -46.94
C ARG A 385 22.46 -10.54 -48.23
N LEU A 386 22.37 -9.23 -48.48
CA LEU A 386 22.68 -8.67 -49.80
C LEU A 386 22.98 -7.18 -49.67
N ALA A 387 24.04 -6.78 -50.38
CA ALA A 387 24.64 -5.47 -50.39
C ALA A 387 24.01 -4.57 -51.48
N GLY A 388 23.99 -3.27 -51.18
CA GLY A 388 24.14 -2.10 -52.07
C GLY A 388 23.54 -2.09 -53.48
N MET A 389 22.80 -1.01 -53.79
CA MET A 389 23.05 -0.18 -54.97
C MET A 389 22.34 1.17 -54.83
N ALA A 390 23.03 2.20 -55.33
CA ALA A 390 22.65 3.61 -55.32
C ALA A 390 21.53 3.95 -56.32
N ALA A 391 20.71 4.94 -55.95
CA ALA A 391 20.29 6.09 -56.77
C ALA A 391 19.55 7.07 -55.86
#